data_AF-A0A523PIB3-F1
#
_entry.id   AF-A0A523PIB3-F1
#
_cell.length_a   1.000
_cell.length_b   1.000
_cell.length_c   1.000
_cell.angle_alpha   90.00
_cell.angle_beta   90.00
_cell.angle_gamma   90.00
#
_symmetry.space_group_name_H-M   'P 1'
#
loop_
_entity.id
_entity.type
_entity.pdbx_description
1 polymer ?
#
loop_
_entity_poly.entity_id
_entity_poly.type
_entity_poly.pdbx_seq_one_letter_code
_entity_poly.pdbx_strand_id
1 'polypeptide(L)'
;MHSNQLDRSQVIDNLRIALIALTDDEHSICEVAERLDIFCGGFAQWTFTELKQRYPTIVRSRPRITPQELRELANRWQLARQSVMGTKLACDTQSREGRLRTCRGWDEWSDDDLARFHADLCHEEVEIDSGETAGGAGGSAEPANP
;
A
#
# COMPACT_ATOMS: atom_id res chain seq x y z
N MET A 1 -20.23 16.26 15.59
CA MET A 1 -18.93 16.03 14.96
C MET A 1 -19.21 16.02 13.47
N HIS A 2 -18.58 16.89 12.69
CA HIS A 2 -18.72 16.88 11.23
C HIS A 2 -17.63 15.95 10.72
N SER A 3 -17.96 14.69 10.42
CA SER A 3 -17.02 13.78 9.76
C SER A 3 -16.83 14.24 8.33
N ASN A 4 -15.58 14.49 7.94
CA ASN A 4 -15.25 14.88 6.57
C ASN A 4 -15.45 13.66 5.67
N GLN A 5 -16.28 13.79 4.63
CA GLN A 5 -16.59 12.70 3.70
C GLN A 5 -15.58 12.75 2.57
N LEU A 6 -14.79 11.69 2.41
CA LEU A 6 -13.80 11.55 1.35
C LEU A 6 -14.07 10.26 0.57
N ASP A 7 -13.70 10.24 -0.71
CA ASP A 7 -13.67 8.96 -1.42
C ASP A 7 -12.37 8.18 -1.08
N ARG A 8 -12.37 6.88 -1.38
CA ARG A 8 -11.22 6.00 -1.09
C ARG A 8 -9.92 6.52 -1.70
N SER A 9 -9.97 7.10 -2.90
CA SER A 9 -8.78 7.60 -3.59
C SER A 9 -8.21 8.84 -2.91
N GLN A 10 -9.07 9.74 -2.42
CA GLN A 10 -8.68 10.91 -1.65
C GLN A 10 -8.02 10.53 -0.32
N VAL A 11 -8.58 9.54 0.38
CA VAL A 11 -7.95 9.02 1.62
C VAL A 11 -6.57 8.43 1.32
N ILE A 12 -6.44 7.63 0.26
CA ILE A 12 -5.14 7.08 -0.17
C ILE A 12 -4.16 8.19 -0.55
N ASP A 13 -4.61 9.26 -1.22
CA ASP A 13 -3.77 10.38 -1.61
C ASP A 13 -3.23 11.15 -0.37
N ASN A 14 -4.09 11.38 0.62
CA ASN A 14 -3.69 12.00 1.89
C ASN A 14 -2.68 11.13 2.64
N LEU A 15 -2.97 9.83 2.77
CA LEU A 15 -2.06 8.87 3.37
C LEU A 15 -0.72 8.81 2.62
N ARG A 16 -0.74 8.86 1.29
CA ARG A 16 0.47 8.88 0.47
C ARG A 16 1.33 10.10 0.80
N ILE A 17 0.73 11.28 0.92
CA ILE A 17 1.46 12.50 1.29
C ILE A 17 2.11 12.35 2.66
N ALA A 18 1.35 11.90 3.67
CA ALA A 18 1.85 11.70 5.02
C ALA A 18 3.00 10.69 5.08
N LEU A 19 2.84 9.53 4.42
CA LEU A 19 3.84 8.46 4.42
C LEU A 19 5.11 8.86 3.64
N ILE A 20 5.00 9.58 2.52
CA ILE A 20 6.17 10.07 1.78
C ILE A 20 7.03 10.99 2.64
N ALA A 21 6.40 11.83 3.47
CA ALA A 21 7.12 12.74 4.36
C ALA A 21 7.96 12.02 5.44
N LEU A 22 7.71 10.73 5.68
CA LEU A 22 8.41 9.91 6.66
C LEU A 22 9.49 9.01 6.06
N THR A 23 9.58 8.95 4.73
CA THR A 23 10.52 8.09 4.00
C THR A 23 11.64 8.89 3.35
N ASP A 24 12.74 8.21 3.05
CA ASP A 24 13.87 8.74 2.30
C ASP A 24 14.36 7.69 1.29
N ASP A 25 15.49 7.97 0.63
CA ASP A 25 16.07 7.10 -0.39
C ASP A 25 16.69 5.81 0.18
N GLU A 26 16.89 5.72 1.50
CA GLU A 26 17.49 4.59 2.20
C GLU A 26 16.46 3.75 2.96
N HIS A 27 15.30 4.30 3.29
CA HIS A 27 14.29 3.67 4.13
C HIS A 27 12.91 3.68 3.46
N SER A 28 12.49 2.51 2.97
CA SER A 28 11.12 2.33 2.47
C SER A 28 10.09 2.46 3.58
N ILE A 29 8.84 2.75 3.21
CA ILE A 29 7.76 2.86 4.20
C ILE A 29 7.54 1.58 5.00
N CYS A 30 7.89 0.41 4.46
CA CYS A 30 7.80 -0.86 5.19
C CYS A 30 8.80 -0.94 6.34
N GLU A 31 9.98 -0.33 6.21
CA GLU A 31 10.95 -0.27 7.31
C GLU A 31 10.55 0.81 8.32
N VAL A 32 10.17 1.99 7.83
CA VAL A 32 9.75 3.12 8.67
C VAL A 32 8.53 2.73 9.52
N ALA A 33 7.53 2.07 8.94
CA ALA A 33 6.33 1.63 9.63
C ALA A 33 6.62 0.60 10.73
N GLU A 34 7.57 -0.31 10.52
CA GLU A 34 8.03 -1.22 11.56
C GLU A 34 8.73 -0.46 12.71
N ARG A 35 9.64 0.46 12.36
CA ARG A 35 10.46 1.17 13.34
C ARG A 35 9.64 2.11 14.22
N LEU A 36 8.61 2.73 13.67
CA LEU A 36 7.76 3.71 14.36
C LEU A 36 6.45 3.11 14.89
N ASP A 37 6.17 1.84 14.61
CA ASP A 37 4.91 1.16 14.94
C ASP A 37 3.68 1.93 14.44
N ILE A 38 3.69 2.29 13.16
CA ILE A 38 2.63 3.05 12.50
C ILE A 38 2.03 2.29 11.33
N PHE A 39 0.85 2.73 10.88
CA PHE A 39 0.21 2.23 9.67
C PHE A 39 0.00 0.71 9.75
N CYS A 40 0.52 -0.04 8.76
CA CYS A 40 0.41 -1.50 8.71
C CYS A 40 1.47 -2.23 9.54
N GLY A 41 2.32 -1.54 10.30
CA GLY A 41 3.42 -2.14 11.07
C GLY A 41 4.58 -2.67 10.21
N GLY A 42 4.60 -2.33 8.92
CA GLY A 42 5.77 -2.60 8.07
C GLY A 42 6.12 -4.08 7.97
N PHE A 43 7.40 -4.44 8.05
CA PHE A 43 7.78 -5.86 8.07
C PHE A 43 7.40 -6.58 9.39
N ALA A 44 7.16 -5.84 10.48
CA ALA A 44 6.79 -6.43 11.77
C ALA A 44 5.38 -7.04 11.79
N GLN A 45 4.55 -6.70 10.80
CA GLN A 45 3.23 -7.31 10.62
C GLN A 45 3.28 -8.83 10.32
N TRP A 46 4.46 -9.36 9.95
CA TRP A 46 4.64 -10.77 9.61
C TRP A 46 5.62 -11.46 10.54
N THR A 47 5.34 -12.72 10.82
CA THR A 47 6.33 -13.62 11.42
C THR A 47 7.51 -13.83 10.47
N PHE A 48 8.65 -14.29 11.01
CA PHE A 48 9.82 -14.55 10.17
C PHE A 48 9.56 -15.59 9.07
N THR A 49 8.72 -16.59 9.36
CA THR A 49 8.33 -17.61 8.37
C THR A 49 7.54 -17.01 7.22
N GLU A 50 6.58 -16.14 7.53
CA GLU A 50 5.77 -15.42 6.54
C GLU A 50 6.60 -14.43 5.73
N LEU A 51 7.58 -13.78 6.35
CA LEU A 51 8.51 -12.90 5.66
C LEU A 51 9.35 -13.70 4.66
N LYS A 52 9.83 -14.90 5.01
CA LYS A 52 10.55 -15.77 4.06
C LYS A 52 9.70 -16.16 2.86
N GLN A 53 8.42 -16.44 3.07
CA GLN A 53 7.48 -16.80 2.00
C GLN A 53 7.23 -15.64 1.04
N ARG A 54 7.24 -14.39 1.55
CA ARG A 54 7.06 -13.17 0.74
C ARG A 54 8.30 -12.78 -0.07
N TYR A 55 9.48 -13.19 0.37
CA TYR A 55 10.76 -12.91 -0.31
C TYR A 55 11.50 -14.18 -0.77
N PRO A 56 10.86 -15.05 -1.58
CA PRO A 56 11.41 -16.37 -1.91
C PRO A 56 12.71 -16.26 -2.71
N THR A 57 12.86 -15.22 -3.54
CA THR A 57 14.07 -14.97 -4.34
C THR A 57 15.26 -14.56 -3.47
N ILE A 58 15.04 -13.83 -2.37
CA ILE A 58 16.08 -13.43 -1.42
C ILE A 58 16.56 -14.64 -0.62
N VAL A 59 15.61 -15.46 -0.15
CA VAL A 59 15.86 -16.59 0.75
C VAL A 59 16.50 -17.78 0.03
N ARG A 60 16.15 -18.03 -1.25
CA ARG A 60 16.59 -19.22 -2.00
C ARG A 60 18.11 -19.42 -2.00
N SER A 61 18.89 -18.35 -2.05
CA SER A 61 20.36 -18.43 -2.05
C SER A 61 20.99 -18.24 -0.66
N ARG A 62 20.18 -18.13 0.41
CA ARG A 62 20.61 -17.75 1.77
C ARG A 62 19.90 -18.61 2.84
N PRO A 63 20.22 -19.91 2.95
CA PRO A 63 19.52 -20.82 3.86
C PRO A 63 19.70 -20.46 5.35
N ARG A 64 20.74 -19.71 5.71
CA ARG A 64 21.05 -19.28 7.09
C ARG A 64 20.70 -17.82 7.38
N ILE A 65 19.93 -17.17 6.50
CA ILE A 65 19.53 -15.77 6.69
C ILE A 65 18.85 -15.59 8.05
N THR A 66 19.23 -14.53 8.75
CA THR A 66 18.62 -14.13 10.02
C THR A 66 17.39 -13.23 9.77
N PRO A 67 16.51 -13.04 10.78
CA PRO A 67 15.39 -12.12 10.65
C PRO A 67 15.81 -10.69 10.29
N GLN A 68 16.86 -10.16 10.93
CA GLN A 68 17.36 -8.82 10.67
C GLN A 68 17.90 -8.69 9.23
N GLU A 69 18.77 -9.61 8.81
CA GLU A 69 19.32 -9.59 7.43
C GLU A 69 18.21 -9.68 6.38
N LEU A 70 17.15 -10.45 6.64
CA LEU A 70 16.00 -10.52 5.73
C LEU A 70 15.25 -9.19 5.64
N ARG A 71 15.05 -8.48 6.76
CA ARG A 71 14.41 -7.16 6.77
C ARG A 71 15.25 -6.12 6.03
N GLU A 72 16.57 -6.09 6.25
CA GLU A 72 17.49 -5.18 5.53
C GLU A 72 17.53 -5.47 4.02
N LEU A 73 17.49 -6.75 3.62
CA LEU A 73 17.40 -7.14 2.21
C LEU A 73 16.02 -6.84 1.62
N ALA A 74 14.95 -7.00 2.40
CA ALA A 74 13.59 -6.67 1.99
C ALA A 74 13.43 -5.16 1.76
N ASN A 75 13.96 -4.30 2.65
CA ASN A 75 13.96 -2.86 2.47
C ASN A 75 14.65 -2.45 1.16
N ARG A 76 15.89 -2.90 0.96
CA ARG A 76 16.63 -2.64 -0.30
C ARG A 76 15.88 -3.15 -1.52
N TRP A 77 15.22 -4.30 -1.40
CA TRP A 77 14.40 -4.82 -2.48
C TRP A 77 13.20 -3.92 -2.77
N GLN A 78 12.49 -3.42 -1.76
CA GLN A 78 11.37 -2.48 -1.94
C GLN A 78 11.83 -1.20 -2.65
N LEU A 79 12.94 -0.61 -2.20
CA LEU A 79 13.53 0.60 -2.80
C LEU A 79 13.94 0.36 -4.26
N ALA A 80 14.57 -0.78 -4.56
CA ALA A 80 14.93 -1.15 -5.93
C ALA A 80 13.67 -1.31 -6.82
N ARG A 81 12.58 -1.89 -6.30
CA ARG A 81 11.32 -1.99 -7.06
C ARG A 81 10.68 -0.63 -7.26
N GLN A 82 10.68 0.23 -6.25
CA GLN A 82 10.19 1.61 -6.35
C GLN A 82 10.91 2.38 -7.46
N SER A 83 12.25 2.28 -7.51
CA SER A 83 13.07 2.87 -8.55
C SER A 83 12.70 2.35 -9.95
N VAL A 84 12.57 1.03 -10.12
CA VAL A 84 12.18 0.41 -11.40
C VAL A 84 10.79 0.83 -11.85
N MET A 85 9.86 1.01 -10.91
CA MET A 85 8.45 1.33 -11.19
C MET A 85 8.16 2.84 -11.21
N GLY A 86 9.16 3.69 -10.91
CA GLY A 86 8.98 5.14 -10.84
C GLY A 86 8.00 5.58 -9.74
N THR A 87 7.91 4.84 -8.63
CA THR A 87 7.01 5.12 -7.50
C THR A 87 7.79 5.62 -6.30
N LYS A 88 7.13 6.42 -5.45
CA LYS A 88 7.73 6.96 -4.22
C LYS A 88 7.50 6.11 -2.98
N LEU A 89 6.43 5.31 -2.96
CA LEU A 89 6.11 4.40 -1.85
C LEU A 89 6.03 2.96 -2.32
N ALA A 90 6.41 2.04 -1.42
CA ALA A 90 6.20 0.62 -1.62
C ALA A 90 4.72 0.28 -1.86
N CYS A 91 3.78 0.94 -1.17
CA CYS A 91 2.34 0.70 -1.36
C CYS A 91 1.90 0.90 -2.82
N ASP A 92 2.35 1.98 -3.49
CA ASP A 92 2.06 2.23 -4.90
C ASP A 92 2.71 1.18 -5.81
N THR A 93 3.95 0.79 -5.49
CA THR A 93 4.66 -0.28 -6.20
C THR A 93 3.87 -1.58 -6.14
N GLN A 94 3.43 -1.97 -4.94
CA GLN A 94 2.79 -3.25 -4.65
C GLN A 94 1.38 -3.35 -5.25
N SER A 95 0.62 -2.24 -5.28
CA SER A 95 -0.69 -2.20 -5.96
C SER A 95 -0.58 -2.34 -7.49
N ARG A 96 0.52 -1.84 -8.08
CA ARG A 96 0.78 -1.97 -9.53
C ARG A 96 1.45 -3.29 -9.90
N GLU A 97 2.12 -3.92 -8.95
CA GLU A 97 2.89 -5.14 -9.16
C GLU A 97 1.98 -6.38 -9.18
N GLY A 98 1.94 -7.07 -10.30
CA GLY A 98 1.18 -8.32 -10.42
C GLY A 98 1.94 -9.54 -9.88
N ARG A 99 3.22 -9.69 -10.26
CA ARG A 99 3.94 -10.96 -10.11
C ARG A 99 4.88 -10.98 -8.91
N LEU A 100 5.55 -9.87 -8.64
CA LEU A 100 6.58 -9.80 -7.60
C LEU A 100 6.08 -9.21 -6.29
N ARG A 101 4.76 -9.10 -6.10
CA ARG A 101 4.21 -8.43 -4.94
C ARG A 101 4.43 -9.21 -3.64
N THR A 102 4.73 -8.48 -2.57
CA THR A 102 4.95 -8.99 -1.20
C THR A 102 3.72 -8.77 -0.32
N CYS A 103 2.90 -7.78 -0.65
CA CYS A 103 1.55 -7.51 -0.13
C CYS A 103 0.69 -6.97 -1.28
N ARG A 104 -0.59 -6.64 -1.04
CA ARG A 104 -1.47 -6.04 -2.06
C ARG A 104 -1.42 -4.51 -2.10
N GLY A 105 -0.43 -3.88 -1.47
CA GLY A 105 -0.29 -2.42 -1.48
C GLY A 105 -1.48 -1.73 -0.83
N TRP A 106 -2.08 -0.78 -1.54
CA TRP A 106 -3.31 -0.10 -1.13
C TRP A 106 -4.56 -1.00 -1.21
N ASP A 107 -4.51 -2.06 -2.01
CA ASP A 107 -5.63 -3.00 -2.22
C ASP A 107 -5.70 -4.09 -1.14
N GLU A 108 -4.80 -4.06 -0.16
CA GLU A 108 -4.83 -4.95 1.01
C GLU A 108 -5.88 -4.51 2.02
N TRP A 109 -6.20 -3.21 2.07
CA TRP A 109 -6.90 -2.59 3.20
C TRP A 109 -8.36 -2.29 2.87
N SER A 110 -9.26 -2.55 3.81
CA SER A 110 -10.65 -2.12 3.72
C SER A 110 -10.78 -0.60 3.83
N ASP A 111 -11.96 -0.05 3.54
CA ASP A 111 -12.23 1.38 3.76
C ASP A 111 -12.13 1.75 5.25
N ASP A 112 -12.61 0.87 6.14
CA ASP A 112 -12.46 1.05 7.60
C ASP A 112 -11.00 1.11 8.04
N ASP A 113 -10.14 0.25 7.46
CA ASP A 113 -8.70 0.29 7.74
C ASP A 113 -8.06 1.59 7.26
N LEU A 114 -8.42 2.05 6.06
CA LEU A 114 -7.90 3.30 5.51
C LEU A 114 -8.37 4.52 6.31
N ALA A 115 -9.63 4.55 6.75
CA ALA A 115 -10.15 5.60 7.62
C ALA A 115 -9.41 5.63 8.96
N ARG A 116 -9.15 4.46 9.56
CA ARG A 116 -8.34 4.35 10.80
C ARG A 116 -6.93 4.88 10.57
N PHE A 117 -6.26 4.45 9.51
CA PHE A 117 -4.91 4.94 9.19
C PHE A 117 -4.88 6.45 8.96
N HIS A 118 -5.93 7.01 8.35
CA HIS A 118 -6.05 8.45 8.13
C HIS A 118 -6.18 9.20 9.45
N ALA A 119 -7.01 8.71 10.38
CA ALA A 119 -7.10 9.29 11.72
C ALA A 119 -5.75 9.25 12.46
N ASP A 120 -5.04 8.12 12.36
CA ASP A 120 -3.74 7.94 13.04
C ASP A 120 -2.63 8.83 12.48
N LEU A 121 -2.55 8.97 11.14
CA LEU A 121 -1.43 9.63 10.45
C LEU A 121 -1.70 11.07 10.05
N CYS A 122 -2.94 11.40 9.70
CA CYS A 122 -3.35 12.74 9.29
C CYS A 122 -4.02 13.51 10.44
N HIS A 123 -4.30 12.86 11.57
CA HIS A 123 -4.98 13.43 12.73
C HIS A 123 -6.38 13.98 12.42
N GLU A 124 -7.07 13.36 11.46
CA GLU A 124 -8.40 13.73 11.02
C GLU A 124 -9.26 12.48 10.78
N GLU A 125 -10.42 12.43 11.43
CA GLU A 125 -11.42 11.38 11.22
C GLU A 125 -12.21 11.64 9.94
N VAL A 126 -12.31 10.60 9.10
CA VAL A 126 -13.00 10.65 7.81
C VAL A 126 -13.93 9.45 7.69
N GLU A 127 -15.01 9.63 6.94
CA GLU A 127 -15.88 8.54 6.49
C GLU A 127 -15.68 8.38 4.98
N ILE A 128 -15.50 7.13 4.55
CA ILE A 128 -15.25 6.84 3.13
C ILE A 128 -16.59 6.56 2.46
N ASP A 129 -17.02 7.48 1.60
CA ASP A 129 -18.22 7.26 0.78
C ASP A 129 -17.86 6.28 -0.35
N SER A 130 -18.31 5.04 -0.20
CA SER A 130 -18.24 4.03 -1.25
C SER A 130 -19.27 4.37 -2.32
N GLY A 131 -18.99 5.42 -3.11
CA GLY A 131 -19.90 5.93 -4.12
C GLY A 131 -20.44 4.84 -5.03
N GLU A 132 -21.69 4.44 -4.82
CA GLU A 132 -22.45 3.66 -5.80
C GLU A 132 -22.54 4.51 -7.06
N THR A 133 -21.78 4.12 -8.08
CA THR A 133 -21.84 4.75 -9.40
C THR A 133 -23.28 4.74 -9.88
N ALA A 134 -23.89 5.93 -9.98
CA ALA A 134 -25.12 6.17 -10.72
C ALA A 134 -24.86 5.88 -12.21
N GLY A 135 -24.90 4.60 -12.59
CA GLY A 135 -24.80 4.13 -13.96
C GLY A 135 -26.12 4.34 -14.70
N GLY A 136 -26.27 5.50 -15.33
CA GLY A 136 -27.37 5.81 -16.23
C GLY A 136 -27.39 4.87 -17.43
N ALA A 137 -28.49 4.12 -17.57
CA ALA A 137 -28.80 3.36 -18.78
C ALA A 137 -29.25 4.31 -19.90
N GLY A 138 -28.29 4.92 -20.59
CA GLY A 138 -28.50 5.60 -21.86
C GLY A 138 -28.59 4.60 -23.01
N GLY A 139 -29.76 3.99 -23.19
CA GLY A 139 -30.07 3.19 -24.38
C GLY A 139 -30.28 4.10 -25.58
N SER A 140 -29.23 4.32 -26.37
CA SER A 140 -29.35 4.95 -27.69
C SER A 140 -29.99 3.95 -28.66
N ALA A 141 -31.13 4.34 -29.23
CA ALA A 141 -31.76 3.63 -30.33
C ALA A 141 -30.86 3.69 -31.57
N GLU A 142 -30.56 2.51 -32.11
CA GLU A 142 -29.87 2.26 -33.36
C GLU A 142 -30.78 2.67 -34.55
N PRO A 143 -30.33 3.48 -35.52
CA PRO A 143 -31.08 3.67 -36.75
C PRO A 143 -30.76 2.55 -37.74
N ALA A 144 -31.81 1.82 -38.13
CA ALA A 144 -31.78 0.89 -39.26
C ALA A 144 -31.57 1.65 -40.59
N ASN A 145 -30.59 1.22 -41.41
CA ASN A 145 -30.73 0.84 -42.83
C ASN A 145 -29.37 0.72 -43.55
N PRO A 146 -29.28 0.12 -44.77
CA PRO A 146 -30.35 -0.32 -45.69
C PRO A 146 -30.54 -1.83 -45.87
#